data_AF-A0A959TAD8-F1
#
_entry.id   AF-A0A959TAD8-F1
#
_cell.length_a   1.000
_cell.length_b   1.000
_cell.length_c   1.000
_cell.angle_alpha   90.00
_cell.angle_beta   90.00
_cell.angle_gamma   90.00
#
_symmetry.space_group_name_H-M   'P 1'
#
loop_
_entity.id
_entity.type
_entity.pdbx_description
1 polymer ?
#
loop_
_entity_poly.entity_id
_entity_poly.type
_entity_poly.pdbx_seq_one_letter_code
_entity_poly.pdbx_strand_id
1 'polypeptide(L)'
;QKHVYEDLLVLFVDENYEKCLAKAENYTVNDDTRKDPLPYLYMSMSLYEMSKLEEFNEDYPKASRDALKYAEKYRKKDKEAEFFANYEDYWADLNVLAMGLAEIELSDEKWSRAKKYYDYMAGYYVENPGAWLMLANCQLKDNLAREAEETMKSFDAAMQANPDLSRLPEDQKKLLKFGMVTYADIMKEQGDRASAKSMMDKAKDLFADDEEFMMTYNEL
;
A
#
# COMPACT_ATOMS: atom_id res chain seq x y z
N GLN A 1 -2.60 12.21 28.07
CA GLN A 1 -2.58 10.79 28.50
C GLN A 1 -2.93 10.00 27.26
N LYS A 2 -2.09 9.06 26.80
CA LYS A 2 -2.41 8.30 25.58
C LYS A 2 -3.57 7.37 25.90
N HIS A 3 -4.69 7.51 25.19
CA HIS A 3 -5.86 6.67 25.38
C HIS A 3 -5.56 5.27 24.82
N VAL A 4 -5.58 4.27 25.70
CA VAL A 4 -5.58 2.87 25.28
C VAL A 4 -7.05 2.53 25.00
N TYR A 5 -7.41 2.43 23.73
CA TYR A 5 -8.79 2.21 23.27
C TYR A 5 -9.20 0.73 23.47
N GLU A 6 -9.15 0.25 24.71
CA GLU A 6 -9.46 -1.14 25.08
C GLU A 6 -10.88 -1.55 24.67
N ASP A 7 -11.79 -0.59 24.65
CA ASP A 7 -13.17 -0.79 24.22
C ASP A 7 -13.29 -1.05 22.71
N LEU A 8 -12.46 -0.41 21.88
CA LEU A 8 -12.35 -0.75 20.45
C LEU A 8 -11.72 -2.13 20.26
N LEU A 9 -10.69 -2.45 21.05
CA LEU A 9 -10.07 -3.78 21.04
C LEU A 9 -11.09 -4.88 21.35
N VAL A 10 -11.88 -4.72 22.41
CA VAL A 10 -12.92 -5.68 22.81
C VAL A 10 -13.93 -5.85 21.69
N LEU A 11 -14.45 -4.76 21.11
CA LEU A 11 -15.41 -4.86 20.01
C LEU A 11 -14.81 -5.55 18.78
N PHE A 12 -13.54 -5.30 18.47
CA PHE A 12 -12.86 -5.93 17.34
C PHE A 12 -12.64 -7.43 17.57
N VAL A 13 -12.16 -7.82 18.76
CA VAL A 13 -11.91 -9.22 19.13
C VAL A 13 -13.21 -10.02 19.22
N ASP A 14 -14.30 -9.41 19.68
CA ASP A 14 -15.63 -10.01 19.71
C ASP A 14 -16.30 -10.03 18.31
N GLU A 15 -15.56 -9.70 17.24
CA GLU A 15 -16.03 -9.63 15.85
C GLU A 15 -17.23 -8.71 15.63
N ASN A 16 -17.46 -7.77 16.56
CA ASN A 16 -18.49 -6.74 16.46
C ASN A 16 -18.01 -5.58 15.58
N TYR A 17 -17.62 -5.87 14.35
CA TYR A 17 -16.89 -4.93 13.47
C TYR A 17 -17.66 -3.65 13.18
N GLU A 18 -18.96 -3.74 12.90
CA GLU A 18 -19.78 -2.55 12.64
C GLU A 18 -19.85 -1.62 13.87
N LYS A 19 -20.00 -2.21 15.08
CA LYS A 19 -19.99 -1.43 16.33
C LYS A 19 -18.61 -0.84 16.61
N CYS A 20 -17.55 -1.60 16.34
CA CYS A 20 -16.17 -1.13 16.45
C CYS A 20 -15.94 0.08 15.52
N LEU A 21 -16.35 -0.03 14.24
CA LEU A 21 -16.29 1.04 13.25
C LEU A 21 -17.05 2.28 13.72
N ALA A 22 -18.32 2.15 14.09
CA ALA A 22 -19.14 3.27 14.54
C ALA A 22 -18.56 3.95 15.80
N LYS A 23 -18.01 3.17 16.73
CA LYS A 23 -17.37 3.72 17.93
C LYS A 23 -16.06 4.44 17.61
N ALA A 24 -15.23 3.85 16.76
CA ALA A 24 -14.00 4.47 16.29
C ALA A 24 -14.26 5.79 15.54
N GLU A 25 -15.30 5.83 14.70
CA GLU A 25 -15.74 7.05 14.00
C GLU A 25 -16.04 8.20 14.98
N ASN A 26 -16.78 7.90 16.06
CA ASN A 26 -17.09 8.88 17.10
C ASN A 26 -15.82 9.47 17.73
N TYR A 27 -14.77 8.66 17.94
CA TYR A 27 -13.48 9.17 18.40
C TYR A 27 -12.77 10.03 17.36
N THR A 28 -12.92 9.74 16.07
CA THR A 28 -12.27 10.55 15.02
C THR A 28 -12.92 11.92 14.77
N VAL A 29 -14.15 12.15 15.25
CA VAL A 29 -14.84 13.44 15.13
C VAL A 29 -14.79 14.28 16.41
N ASN A 30 -14.48 13.66 17.55
CA ASN A 30 -14.34 14.37 18.83
C ASN A 30 -13.02 15.17 18.85
N ASP A 31 -13.08 16.44 19.27
CA ASP A 31 -11.92 17.35 19.31
C ASP A 31 -10.74 16.82 20.13
N ASP A 32 -11.03 16.05 21.19
CA ASP A 32 -10.02 15.50 22.11
C ASP A 32 -9.28 14.30 21.49
N THR A 33 -9.97 13.49 20.67
CA THR A 33 -9.43 12.21 20.16
C THR A 33 -9.23 12.17 18.65
N ARG A 34 -9.67 13.18 17.88
CA ARG A 34 -9.51 13.23 16.41
C ARG A 34 -8.07 13.22 15.90
N LYS A 35 -7.11 13.48 16.79
CA LYS A 35 -5.68 13.45 16.46
C LYS A 35 -5.04 12.11 16.82
N ASP A 36 -5.74 11.27 17.56
CA ASP A 36 -5.20 10.00 18.02
C ASP A 36 -5.21 8.99 16.86
N PRO A 37 -4.13 8.19 16.72
CA PRO A 37 -3.99 7.30 15.57
C PRO A 37 -4.89 6.05 15.66
N LEU A 38 -5.00 5.45 16.85
CA LEU A 38 -5.62 4.14 17.03
C LEU A 38 -7.09 4.06 16.55
N PRO A 39 -7.96 5.06 16.74
CA PRO A 39 -9.30 5.01 16.17
C PRO A 39 -9.29 4.82 14.65
N TYR A 40 -8.41 5.50 13.92
CA TYR A 40 -8.29 5.32 12.47
C TYR A 40 -7.81 3.92 12.10
N LEU A 41 -6.92 3.32 12.91
CA LEU A 41 -6.47 1.94 12.72
C LEU A 41 -7.63 0.95 12.91
N TYR A 42 -8.41 1.10 13.98
CA TYR A 42 -9.58 0.24 14.21
C TYR A 42 -10.64 0.37 13.12
N MET A 43 -10.88 1.58 12.61
CA MET A 43 -11.74 1.75 11.43
C MET A 43 -11.22 0.96 10.23
N SER A 44 -9.91 1.03 9.98
CA SER A 44 -9.24 0.32 8.89
C SER A 44 -9.36 -1.20 9.03
N MET A 45 -9.06 -1.73 10.23
CA MET A 45 -9.14 -3.16 10.53
C MET A 45 -10.58 -3.68 10.47
N SER A 46 -11.55 -2.96 11.05
CA SER A 46 -12.96 -3.36 10.99
C SER A 46 -13.48 -3.38 9.56
N LEU A 47 -13.19 -2.36 8.75
CA LEU A 47 -13.59 -2.34 7.34
C LEU A 47 -12.92 -3.44 6.52
N TYR A 48 -11.67 -3.79 6.85
CA TYR A 48 -10.97 -4.92 6.23
C TYR A 48 -11.70 -6.23 6.52
N GLU A 49 -12.02 -6.54 7.78
CA GLU A 49 -12.77 -7.75 8.13
C GLU A 49 -14.18 -7.75 7.52
N MET A 50 -14.90 -6.63 7.61
CA MET A 50 -16.23 -6.49 7.01
C MET A 50 -16.23 -6.73 5.50
N SER A 51 -15.16 -6.36 4.80
CA SER A 51 -15.05 -6.55 3.35
C SER A 51 -15.00 -8.02 2.90
N LYS A 52 -14.74 -8.95 3.83
CA LYS A 52 -14.69 -10.39 3.57
C LYS A 52 -16.04 -11.09 3.80
N LEU A 53 -16.98 -10.39 4.43
CA LEU A 53 -18.24 -10.97 4.92
C LEU A 53 -19.40 -10.49 4.04
N GLU A 54 -20.17 -11.44 3.50
CA GLU A 54 -21.26 -11.13 2.56
C GLU A 54 -22.35 -10.24 3.17
N GLU A 55 -22.59 -10.36 4.48
CA GLU A 55 -23.61 -9.59 5.19
C GLU A 55 -23.38 -8.07 5.14
N PHE A 56 -22.13 -7.61 5.00
CA PHE A 56 -21.82 -6.18 4.94
C PHE A 56 -21.76 -5.62 3.51
N ASN A 57 -21.94 -6.45 2.48
CA ASN A 57 -21.76 -6.00 1.10
C ASN A 57 -22.78 -4.93 0.67
N GLU A 58 -24.02 -5.01 1.15
CA GLU A 58 -25.08 -4.05 0.78
C GLU A 58 -24.87 -2.69 1.45
N ASP A 59 -24.60 -2.69 2.76
CA ASP A 59 -24.45 -1.47 3.55
C ASP A 59 -23.06 -0.84 3.43
N TYR A 60 -22.03 -1.68 3.20
CA TYR A 60 -20.63 -1.28 3.10
C TYR A 60 -19.96 -1.76 1.80
N PRO A 61 -20.50 -1.41 0.60
CA PRO A 61 -19.99 -1.91 -0.69
C PRO A 61 -18.58 -1.41 -1.04
N LYS A 62 -18.00 -0.54 -0.21
CA LYS A 62 -16.67 0.03 -0.39
C LYS A 62 -15.74 -0.27 0.78
N ALA A 63 -16.09 -1.24 1.63
CA ALA A 63 -15.35 -1.58 2.84
C ALA A 63 -13.86 -1.83 2.56
N SER A 64 -13.54 -2.63 1.54
CA SER A 64 -12.16 -2.93 1.14
C SER A 64 -11.34 -1.68 0.81
N ARG A 65 -11.89 -0.77 0.00
CA ARG A 65 -11.22 0.48 -0.36
C ARG A 65 -11.15 1.45 0.81
N ASP A 66 -12.21 1.53 1.61
CA ASP A 66 -12.25 2.46 2.74
C ASP A 66 -11.32 2.00 3.87
N ALA A 67 -11.07 0.68 4.01
CA ALA A 67 -9.99 0.17 4.86
C ALA A 67 -8.64 0.81 4.50
N LEU A 68 -8.21 0.71 3.23
CA LEU A 68 -6.95 1.32 2.75
C LEU A 68 -6.86 2.83 3.02
N LYS A 69 -7.97 3.54 2.81
CA LYS A 69 -8.08 4.98 3.09
C LYS A 69 -7.88 5.29 4.58
N TYR A 70 -8.43 4.47 5.48
CA TYR A 70 -8.30 4.70 6.91
C TYR A 70 -6.93 4.26 7.46
N ALA A 71 -6.29 3.25 6.88
CA ALA A 71 -4.87 2.94 7.13
C ALA A 71 -3.97 4.14 6.81
N GLU A 72 -4.17 4.77 5.64
CA GLU A 72 -3.39 5.95 5.24
C GLU A 72 -3.60 7.12 6.22
N LYS A 73 -4.84 7.33 6.66
CA LYS A 73 -5.15 8.34 7.69
C LYS A 73 -4.49 8.02 9.03
N TYR A 74 -4.50 6.75 9.45
CA TYR A 74 -3.82 6.30 10.65
C TYR A 74 -2.33 6.65 10.59
N ARG A 75 -1.63 6.31 9.50
CA ARG A 75 -0.19 6.59 9.38
C ARG A 75 0.14 8.08 9.43
N LYS A 76 -0.73 8.94 8.89
CA LYS A 76 -0.61 10.41 9.01
C LYS A 76 -0.72 10.91 10.46
N LYS A 77 -1.38 10.17 11.36
CA LYS A 77 -1.47 10.47 12.79
C LYS A 77 -0.32 9.82 13.57
N ASP A 78 0.02 8.57 13.27
CA ASP A 78 1.12 7.83 13.91
C ASP A 78 2.46 8.11 13.21
N LYS A 79 2.93 9.36 13.30
CA LYS A 79 4.14 9.80 12.58
C LYS A 79 5.39 9.02 12.98
N GLU A 80 5.51 8.71 14.27
CA GLU A 80 6.66 7.99 14.83
C GLU A 80 6.51 6.46 14.75
N ALA A 81 5.46 5.97 14.08
CA ALA A 81 5.18 4.54 13.92
C ALA A 81 5.12 3.78 15.26
N GLU A 82 4.59 4.41 16.31
CA GLU A 82 4.59 3.88 17.67
C GLU A 82 3.81 2.56 17.76
N PHE A 83 2.74 2.43 16.99
CA PHE A 83 1.88 1.25 17.01
C PHE A 83 2.12 0.33 15.80
N PHE A 84 2.74 0.85 14.73
CA PHE A 84 2.77 0.22 13.42
C PHE A 84 3.28 -1.23 13.45
N ALA A 85 4.42 -1.45 14.11
CA ALA A 85 5.06 -2.76 14.19
C ALA A 85 4.24 -3.82 14.93
N ASN A 86 3.27 -3.42 15.77
CA ASN A 86 2.41 -4.35 16.50
C ASN A 86 1.33 -5.01 15.61
N TYR A 87 1.19 -4.55 14.36
CA TYR A 87 0.15 -4.98 13.44
C TYR A 87 0.74 -5.49 12.11
N GLU A 88 1.94 -6.08 12.15
CA GLU A 88 2.66 -6.56 10.94
C GLU A 88 1.81 -7.50 10.07
N ASP A 89 1.13 -8.48 10.69
CA ASP A 89 0.24 -9.41 9.98
C ASP A 89 -0.89 -8.67 9.25
N TYR A 90 -1.50 -7.68 9.91
CA TYR A 90 -2.54 -6.85 9.29
C TYR A 90 -2.00 -6.05 8.09
N TRP A 91 -0.78 -5.52 8.17
CA TRP A 91 -0.19 -4.78 7.06
C TRP A 91 0.11 -5.67 5.85
N ALA A 92 0.59 -6.89 6.09
CA ALA A 92 0.82 -7.88 5.03
C ALA A 92 -0.51 -8.23 4.32
N ASP A 93 -1.55 -8.52 5.11
CA ASP A 93 -2.89 -8.81 4.61
C ASP A 93 -3.52 -7.65 3.83
N LEU A 94 -3.33 -6.42 4.35
CA LEU A 94 -3.83 -5.21 3.70
C LEU A 94 -3.10 -4.92 2.39
N ASN A 95 -1.79 -5.19 2.31
CA ASN A 95 -1.03 -5.10 1.06
C ASN A 95 -1.55 -6.08 0.02
N VAL A 96 -1.82 -7.34 0.39
CA VAL A 96 -2.39 -8.33 -0.52
C VAL A 96 -3.75 -7.89 -1.04
N LEU A 97 -4.63 -7.36 -0.18
CA LEU A 97 -5.91 -6.79 -0.60
C LEU A 97 -5.70 -5.63 -1.60
N ALA A 98 -4.83 -4.67 -1.28
CA ALA A 98 -4.57 -3.52 -2.14
C ALA A 98 -4.03 -3.92 -3.50
N MET A 99 -3.11 -4.88 -3.54
CA MET A 99 -2.55 -5.44 -4.77
C MET A 99 -3.63 -6.11 -5.62
N GLY A 100 -4.50 -6.93 -5.03
CA GLY A 100 -5.58 -7.58 -5.77
C GLY A 100 -6.60 -6.56 -6.34
N LEU A 101 -6.94 -5.53 -5.57
CA LEU A 101 -7.81 -4.45 -6.06
C LEU A 101 -7.16 -3.65 -7.20
N ALA A 102 -5.86 -3.39 -7.11
CA ALA A 102 -5.12 -2.71 -8.18
C ALA A 102 -5.01 -3.57 -9.43
N GLU A 103 -4.74 -4.87 -9.28
CA GLU A 103 -4.63 -5.83 -10.37
C GLU A 103 -5.92 -5.92 -11.19
N ILE A 104 -7.09 -5.94 -10.52
CA ILE A 104 -8.40 -5.90 -11.20
C ILE A 104 -8.56 -4.65 -12.07
N GLU A 105 -8.11 -3.49 -11.59
CA GLU A 105 -8.17 -2.27 -12.42
C GLU A 105 -7.13 -2.30 -13.55
N LEU A 106 -5.93 -2.83 -13.30
CA LEU A 106 -4.87 -2.95 -14.31
C LEU A 106 -5.22 -3.96 -15.41
N SER A 107 -5.92 -5.04 -15.10
CA SER A 107 -6.39 -6.00 -16.12
C SER A 107 -7.37 -5.38 -17.12
N ASP A 108 -8.05 -4.32 -16.69
CA ASP A 108 -8.93 -3.50 -17.52
C ASP A 108 -8.22 -2.25 -18.10
N GLU A 109 -6.89 -2.17 -17.98
CA GLU A 109 -6.05 -1.02 -18.35
C GLU A 109 -6.46 0.30 -17.68
N LYS A 110 -7.15 0.25 -16.53
CA LYS A 110 -7.62 1.43 -15.78
C LYS A 110 -6.54 1.94 -14.82
N TRP A 111 -5.39 2.35 -15.38
CA TRP A 111 -4.23 2.86 -14.64
C TRP A 111 -4.58 3.95 -13.62
N SER A 112 -5.45 4.90 -13.99
CA SER A 112 -5.86 5.98 -13.09
C SER A 112 -6.64 5.49 -11.85
N ARG A 113 -7.36 4.38 -11.96
CA ARG A 113 -8.04 3.75 -10.82
C ARG A 113 -7.08 2.93 -9.98
N ALA A 114 -6.21 2.14 -10.62
CA ALA A 114 -5.14 1.40 -9.95
C ALA A 114 -4.24 2.32 -9.11
N LYS A 115 -3.91 3.50 -9.65
CA LYS A 115 -3.09 4.55 -9.00
C LYS A 115 -3.50 4.81 -7.56
N LYS A 116 -4.81 4.86 -7.30
CA LYS A 116 -5.36 5.17 -5.98
C LYS A 116 -5.02 4.12 -4.93
N TYR A 117 -4.95 2.85 -5.31
CA TYR A 117 -4.59 1.78 -4.38
C TYR A 117 -3.11 1.86 -4.02
N TYR A 118 -2.23 2.09 -5.00
CA TYR A 118 -0.80 2.31 -4.74
C TYR A 118 -0.53 3.59 -3.94
N ASP A 119 -1.30 4.65 -4.15
CA ASP A 119 -1.27 5.87 -3.33
C ASP A 119 -1.59 5.57 -1.86
N TYR A 120 -2.63 4.77 -1.59
CA TYR A 120 -2.90 4.32 -0.23
C TYR A 120 -1.77 3.47 0.35
N MET A 121 -1.29 2.47 -0.39
CA MET A 121 -0.18 1.61 0.04
C MET A 121 1.06 2.42 0.42
N ALA A 122 1.46 3.33 -0.45
CA ALA A 122 2.60 4.21 -0.23
C ALA A 122 2.38 5.14 0.97
N GLY A 123 1.14 5.58 1.20
CA GLY A 123 0.80 6.46 2.31
C GLY A 123 0.72 5.78 3.67
N TYR A 124 0.28 4.52 3.77
CA TYR A 124 0.27 3.79 5.05
C TYR A 124 1.57 3.04 5.33
N TYR A 125 2.32 2.62 4.31
CA TYR A 125 3.60 1.92 4.44
C TYR A 125 4.68 2.64 3.63
N VAL A 126 5.14 3.78 4.15
CA VAL A 126 6.07 4.68 3.44
C VAL A 126 7.43 4.04 3.15
N GLU A 127 7.81 3.01 3.90
CA GLU A 127 9.04 2.24 3.74
C GLU A 127 8.89 1.11 2.69
N ASN A 128 7.71 0.88 2.11
CA ASN A 128 7.51 -0.13 1.05
C ASN A 128 7.91 0.46 -0.33
N PRO A 129 9.06 0.06 -0.91
CA PRO A 129 9.51 0.63 -2.19
C PRO A 129 8.60 0.23 -3.36
N GLY A 130 8.02 -0.97 -3.34
CA GLY A 130 7.16 -1.44 -4.43
C GLY A 130 5.91 -0.58 -4.63
N ALA A 131 5.33 -0.10 -3.53
CA ALA A 131 4.14 0.77 -3.57
C ALA A 131 4.44 2.10 -4.26
N TRP A 132 5.56 2.75 -3.91
CA TRP A 132 6.00 3.99 -4.56
C TRP A 132 6.30 3.80 -6.04
N LEU A 133 6.98 2.71 -6.41
CA LEU A 133 7.31 2.45 -7.81
C LEU A 133 6.06 2.21 -8.66
N MET A 134 5.09 1.44 -8.15
CA MET A 134 3.83 1.24 -8.85
C MET A 134 2.99 2.52 -8.94
N LEU A 135 2.99 3.37 -7.90
CA LEU A 135 2.37 4.68 -7.97
C LEU A 135 2.99 5.54 -9.08
N ALA A 136 4.31 5.57 -9.19
CA ALA A 136 5.02 6.28 -10.25
C ALA A 136 4.69 5.70 -11.64
N ASN A 137 4.62 4.36 -11.77
CA ASN A 137 4.22 3.70 -13.01
C ASN A 137 2.82 4.11 -13.47
N CYS A 138 1.84 4.13 -12.55
CA CYS A 138 0.50 4.61 -12.85
C CYS A 138 0.50 6.09 -13.26
N GLN A 139 1.30 6.93 -12.60
CA GLN A 139 1.43 8.35 -12.98
C GLN A 139 2.05 8.52 -14.37
N LEU A 140 3.07 7.74 -14.73
CA LEU A 140 3.65 7.75 -16.07
C LEU A 140 2.64 7.36 -17.15
N LYS A 141 1.87 6.29 -16.91
CA LYS A 141 0.79 5.85 -17.83
C LYS A 141 -0.35 6.87 -17.93
N ASP A 142 -0.62 7.63 -16.87
CA ASP A 142 -1.57 8.74 -16.86
C ASP A 142 -1.00 10.06 -17.45
N ASN A 143 0.22 10.05 -18.03
CA ASN A 143 0.92 11.24 -18.54
C ASN A 143 1.22 12.32 -17.48
N LEU A 144 1.42 11.91 -16.23
CA LEU A 144 1.73 12.76 -15.08
C LEU A 144 3.22 12.71 -14.73
N ALA A 145 4.11 12.91 -15.73
CA ALA A 145 5.56 12.71 -15.58
C ALA A 145 6.20 13.51 -14.43
N ARG A 146 5.74 14.75 -14.18
CA ARG A 146 6.24 15.56 -13.06
C ARG A 146 5.85 15.00 -11.69
N GLU A 147 4.66 14.44 -11.57
CA GLU A 147 4.23 13.78 -10.34
C GLU A 147 5.01 12.47 -10.15
N ALA A 148 5.22 11.71 -11.23
CA ALA A 148 6.04 10.52 -11.22
C ALA A 148 7.47 10.82 -10.75
N GLU A 149 8.09 11.92 -11.22
CA GLU A 149 9.43 12.33 -10.78
C GLU A 149 9.49 12.59 -9.26
N GLU A 150 8.48 13.25 -8.70
CA GLU A 150 8.42 13.45 -7.24
C GLU A 150 8.18 12.14 -6.49
N THR A 151 7.29 11.28 -6.98
CA THR A 151 7.04 9.95 -6.41
C THR A 151 8.30 9.07 -6.44
N MET A 152 9.10 9.17 -7.50
CA MET A 152 10.36 8.44 -7.64
C MET A 152 11.39 8.82 -6.57
N LYS A 153 11.35 10.05 -6.05
CA LYS A 153 12.19 10.43 -4.90
C LYS A 153 11.77 9.69 -3.62
N SER A 154 10.47 9.48 -3.43
CA SER A 154 9.95 8.66 -2.32
C SER A 154 10.33 7.18 -2.48
N PHE A 155 10.28 6.66 -3.71
CA PHE A 155 10.82 5.33 -4.02
C PHE A 155 12.30 5.21 -3.64
N ASP A 156 13.14 6.16 -4.05
CA ASP A 156 14.56 6.14 -3.69
C ASP A 156 14.79 6.25 -2.18
N ALA A 157 13.99 7.04 -1.46
CA ALA A 157 14.03 7.11 -0.01
C ALA A 157 13.64 5.78 0.65
N ALA A 158 12.59 5.10 0.15
CA ALA A 158 12.18 3.78 0.63
C ALA A 158 13.25 2.70 0.35
N MET A 159 13.90 2.76 -0.81
CA MET A 159 15.04 1.88 -1.12
C MET A 159 16.23 2.13 -0.18
N GLN A 160 16.54 3.39 0.15
CA GLN A 160 17.60 3.74 1.10
C GLN A 160 17.27 3.28 2.53
N ALA A 161 16.00 3.33 2.93
CA ALA A 161 15.55 2.80 4.21
C ALA A 161 15.67 1.27 4.31
N ASN A 162 15.72 0.58 3.15
CA ASN A 162 15.85 -0.87 3.04
C ASN A 162 17.12 -1.28 2.28
N PRO A 163 18.33 -1.06 2.86
CA PRO A 163 19.60 -1.33 2.17
C PRO A 163 19.81 -2.83 1.88
N ASP A 164 19.14 -3.71 2.61
CA ASP A 164 19.13 -5.15 2.38
C ASP A 164 17.73 -5.59 1.93
N LEU A 165 17.48 -5.53 0.61
CA LEU A 165 16.18 -5.86 0.02
C LEU A 165 15.78 -7.33 0.26
N SER A 166 16.72 -8.22 0.63
CA SER A 166 16.41 -9.60 0.97
C SER A 166 15.61 -9.74 2.27
N ARG A 167 15.59 -8.69 3.11
CA ARG A 167 14.81 -8.63 4.35
C ARG A 167 13.41 -8.06 4.20
N LEU A 168 13.07 -7.58 3.01
CA LEU A 168 11.71 -7.13 2.75
C LEU A 168 10.73 -8.30 2.98
N PRO A 169 9.54 -8.02 3.55
CA PRO A 169 8.45 -8.97 3.57
C PRO A 169 8.12 -9.48 2.16
N GLU A 170 7.61 -10.71 2.08
CA GLU A 170 7.43 -11.41 0.81
C GLU A 170 6.44 -10.70 -0.13
N ASP A 171 5.36 -10.14 0.41
CA ASP A 171 4.41 -9.31 -0.32
C ASP A 171 5.08 -8.06 -0.92
N GLN A 172 6.00 -7.43 -0.18
CA GLN A 172 6.74 -6.27 -0.66
C GLN A 172 7.78 -6.61 -1.73
N LYS A 173 8.46 -7.76 -1.62
CA LYS A 173 9.34 -8.26 -2.67
C LYS A 173 8.58 -8.51 -3.97
N LYS A 174 7.42 -9.16 -3.89
CA LYS A 174 6.54 -9.39 -5.04
C LYS A 174 6.10 -8.07 -5.69
N LEU A 175 5.67 -7.10 -4.88
CA LEU A 175 5.27 -5.78 -5.38
C LEU A 175 6.43 -5.01 -5.99
N LEU A 176 7.63 -5.06 -5.39
CA LEU A 176 8.82 -4.43 -5.92
C LEU A 176 9.22 -5.02 -7.26
N LYS A 177 9.23 -6.36 -7.38
CA LYS A 177 9.49 -7.07 -8.63
C LYS A 177 8.52 -6.62 -9.71
N PHE A 178 7.21 -6.68 -9.42
CA PHE A 178 6.16 -6.26 -10.34
C PHE A 178 6.33 -4.81 -10.78
N GLY A 179 6.64 -3.90 -9.85
CA GLY A 179 6.92 -2.50 -10.14
C GLY A 179 8.12 -2.29 -11.06
N MET A 180 9.21 -3.04 -10.86
CA MET A 180 10.41 -2.92 -11.69
C MET A 180 10.21 -3.46 -13.10
N VAL A 181 9.56 -4.61 -13.24
CA VAL A 181 9.19 -5.17 -14.55
C VAL A 181 8.26 -4.20 -15.30
N THR A 182 7.21 -3.72 -14.63
CA THR A 182 6.27 -2.74 -15.21
C THR A 182 6.97 -1.45 -15.63
N TYR A 183 7.87 -0.91 -14.80
CA TYR A 183 8.63 0.29 -15.12
C TYR A 183 9.51 0.06 -16.35
N ALA A 184 10.21 -1.07 -16.41
CA ALA A 184 11.07 -1.42 -17.54
C ALA A 184 10.29 -1.48 -18.85
N ASP A 185 9.09 -2.06 -18.85
CA ASP A 185 8.22 -2.11 -20.02
C ASP A 185 7.73 -0.72 -20.44
N ILE A 186 7.29 0.13 -19.50
CA ILE A 186 6.89 1.51 -19.80
C ILE A 186 8.06 2.30 -20.42
N MET A 187 9.26 2.18 -19.85
CA MET A 187 10.44 2.86 -20.37
C MET A 187 10.85 2.33 -21.75
N LYS A 188 10.74 1.02 -21.99
CA LYS A 188 10.97 0.37 -23.29
C LYS A 188 9.98 0.89 -24.35
N GLU A 189 8.70 1.01 -24.02
CA GLU A 189 7.67 1.61 -24.88
C GLU A 189 8.02 3.07 -25.25
N GLN A 190 8.62 3.81 -24.33
CA GLN A 190 9.06 5.19 -24.52
C GLN A 190 10.42 5.32 -25.23
N GLY A 191 11.10 4.19 -25.51
CA GLY A 191 12.43 4.16 -26.13
C GLY A 191 13.60 4.43 -25.17
N ASP A 192 13.36 4.53 -23.86
CA ASP A 192 14.38 4.78 -22.84
C ASP A 192 14.84 3.49 -22.16
N ARG A 193 15.54 2.65 -22.93
CA ARG A 193 16.12 1.40 -22.43
C ARG A 193 17.17 1.62 -21.34
N ALA A 194 17.83 2.78 -21.32
CA ALA A 194 18.86 3.09 -20.33
C ALA A 194 18.25 3.24 -18.93
N SER A 195 17.14 3.98 -18.81
CA SER A 195 16.41 4.11 -17.55
C SER A 195 15.80 2.78 -17.11
N ALA A 196 15.22 2.01 -18.03
CA ALA A 196 14.73 0.65 -17.74
C ALA A 196 15.84 -0.21 -17.13
N LYS A 197 17.01 -0.24 -17.76
CA LYS A 197 18.15 -1.06 -17.35
C LYS A 197 18.67 -0.64 -15.97
N SER A 198 18.80 0.67 -15.75
CA SER A 198 19.25 1.21 -14.47
C SER A 198 18.29 0.88 -13.33
N MET A 199 16.98 0.80 -13.59
CA MET A 199 16.00 0.41 -12.57
C MET A 199 16.18 -1.05 -12.17
N MET A 200 16.23 -1.95 -13.16
CA MET A 200 16.34 -3.38 -12.89
C MET A 200 17.68 -3.76 -12.25
N ASP A 201 18.76 -3.05 -12.55
CA ASP A 201 20.05 -3.27 -11.88
C ASP A 201 19.97 -3.07 -10.35
N LYS A 202 19.03 -2.27 -9.83
CA LYS A 202 18.89 -2.02 -8.38
C LYS A 202 18.49 -3.27 -7.58
N ALA A 203 17.84 -4.26 -8.20
CA ALA A 203 17.39 -5.48 -7.51
C ALA A 203 17.76 -6.77 -8.26
N LYS A 204 18.70 -6.69 -9.21
CA LYS A 204 19.12 -7.86 -10.00
C LYS A 204 19.55 -9.02 -9.14
N ASP A 205 20.39 -8.76 -8.14
CA ASP A 205 20.92 -9.81 -7.26
C ASP A 205 19.83 -10.46 -6.41
N LEU A 206 18.78 -9.70 -6.05
CA LEU A 206 17.64 -10.22 -5.30
C LEU A 206 16.79 -11.17 -6.17
N PHE A 207 16.63 -10.86 -7.45
CA PHE A 207 15.74 -11.58 -8.37
C PHE A 207 16.49 -12.38 -9.45
N ALA A 208 17.75 -12.75 -9.19
CA ALA A 208 18.60 -13.44 -10.17
C ALA A 208 18.07 -14.82 -10.60
N ASP A 209 17.30 -15.47 -9.72
CA ASP A 209 16.67 -16.78 -9.96
C ASP A 209 15.20 -16.66 -10.40
N ASP A 210 14.65 -15.44 -10.51
CA ASP A 210 13.28 -15.22 -10.98
C ASP A 210 13.24 -15.13 -12.52
N GLU A 211 12.57 -16.09 -13.14
CA GLU A 211 12.54 -16.23 -14.60
C GLU A 211 11.93 -15.02 -15.31
N GLU A 212 10.84 -14.47 -14.78
CA GLU A 212 10.13 -13.32 -15.33
C GLU A 212 11.02 -12.07 -15.28
N PHE A 213 11.61 -11.80 -14.11
CA PHE A 213 12.50 -10.67 -13.94
C PHE A 213 13.72 -10.75 -14.86
N MET A 214 14.36 -11.93 -14.93
CA MET A 214 15.55 -12.10 -15.76
C MET A 214 15.24 -12.08 -17.26
N MET A 215 14.07 -12.55 -17.67
CA MET A 215 13.59 -12.41 -19.05
C MET A 215 13.52 -10.93 -19.44
N THR A 216 12.79 -10.11 -18.67
CA THR A 216 12.69 -8.66 -18.93
C THR A 216 14.06 -7.99 -18.89
N TYR A 217 14.92 -8.34 -17.92
CA TYR A 217 16.27 -7.77 -17.79
C TYR A 217 17.14 -8.01 -19.03
N ASN A 218 17.07 -9.21 -19.61
CA ASN A 218 17.89 -9.61 -20.75
C ASN A 218 17.43 -9.00 -22.08
N GLU A 219 16.20 -8.48 -22.15
CA GLU A 219 15.65 -7.83 -23.35
C GLU A 219 16.04 -6.35 -23.50
N LEU A 220 16.52 -5.72 -22.42
CA LEU A 220 16.87 -4.30 -22.35
C LEU A 220 18.22 -4.00 -23.01
#